data_AF-R7ULX7-F1
#
_entry.id   AF-R7ULX7-F1
#
_cell.length_a   1.000
_cell.length_b   1.000
_cell.length_c   1.000
_cell.angle_alpha   90.00
_cell.angle_beta   90.00
_cell.angle_gamma   90.00
#
_symmetry.space_group_name_H-M   'P 1'
#
loop_
_entity.id
_entity.type
_entity.pdbx_description
1 polymer ?
#
loop_
_entity_poly.entity_id
_entity_poly.type
_entity_poly.pdbx_seq_one_letter_code
_entity_poly.pdbx_strand_id
1 'polypeptide(L)'
;MAMDTPGSSSKRKIIRNLPQDEVVIRSVKSDYWIQEWTIQEKLLTVNIIPGQRLGNQLFLVLSALGLALKHRFKLVLPRSIILYDCFDLDIPVANHITMETVVKESHNYDSKFDHKLDKILSRVKTNVTLTGYLQSWRYFQNVPRVTLKNTLTFQNDVLERAQVLIPTHSGTLRVGIHVRRWDISRKPHLVNFGYTTPSVGYFHRAMQYFKEKYTNVSFIVSTDDPEWVKTELLSRQNIGHVSCEHN
;
A
#
# COMPACT_ATOMS: atom_id res chain seq x y z
N MET A 1 36.49 -24.88 25.02
CA MET A 1 36.67 -24.55 23.61
C MET A 1 35.29 -24.43 23.00
N ALA A 2 34.68 -23.25 23.16
CA ALA A 2 33.38 -22.89 22.59
C ALA A 2 33.64 -21.59 21.81
N MET A 3 33.34 -21.60 20.51
CA MET A 3 33.52 -20.46 19.63
C MET A 3 32.25 -19.61 19.68
N ASP A 4 32.35 -18.42 20.26
CA ASP A 4 31.35 -17.36 20.15
C ASP A 4 31.53 -16.60 18.83
N THR A 5 30.46 -16.50 18.06
CA THR A 5 30.36 -15.65 16.87
C THR A 5 30.08 -14.19 17.27
N PRO A 6 30.70 -13.18 16.62
CA PRO A 6 30.47 -11.78 17.00
C PRO A 6 29.19 -11.24 16.36
N GLY A 7 28.23 -10.83 17.20
CA GLY A 7 27.10 -10.01 16.81
C GLY A 7 27.54 -8.60 16.39
N SER A 8 27.18 -8.21 15.16
CA SER A 8 27.33 -6.86 14.64
C SER A 8 26.37 -5.90 15.33
N SER A 9 26.80 -5.29 16.44
CA SER A 9 26.14 -4.14 17.05
C SER A 9 26.61 -2.84 16.37
N SER A 10 25.83 -2.34 15.43
CA SER A 10 26.11 -1.03 14.83
C SER A 10 25.76 0.07 15.86
N LYS A 11 26.80 0.66 16.45
CA LYS A 11 26.73 1.71 17.48
C LYS A 11 26.05 2.96 16.89
N ARG A 12 24.85 3.30 17.38
CA ARG A 12 24.15 4.56 17.05
C ARG A 12 24.89 5.75 17.67
N LYS A 13 25.42 6.64 16.83
CA LYS A 13 25.90 7.96 17.23
C LYS A 13 24.69 8.88 17.45
N ILE A 14 24.44 9.27 18.69
CA ILE A 14 23.47 10.32 19.05
C ILE A 14 24.21 11.66 18.93
N ILE A 15 23.80 12.52 18.00
CA ILE A 15 24.30 13.90 17.90
C ILE A 15 23.24 14.83 18.50
N ARG A 16 23.68 15.68 19.44
CA ARG A 16 22.86 16.62 20.22
C ARG A 16 22.59 17.91 19.43
N ASN A 17 21.41 18.47 19.68
CA ASN A 17 20.94 19.84 19.43
C ASN A 17 21.00 20.34 17.97
N LEU A 18 19.84 20.37 17.31
CA LEU A 18 19.60 21.14 16.08
C LEU A 18 18.57 22.25 16.36
N PRO A 19 18.69 23.43 15.73
CA PRO A 19 17.75 24.54 15.87
C PRO A 19 16.34 24.17 15.39
N GLN A 20 15.31 24.80 15.97
CA GLN A 20 13.90 24.43 15.79
C GLN A 20 13.30 24.66 14.39
N ASP A 21 14.03 25.28 13.46
CA ASP A 21 13.48 25.77 12.18
C ASP A 21 13.96 25.00 10.93
N GLU A 22 14.70 23.90 11.08
CA GLU A 22 15.25 23.15 9.94
C GLU A 22 14.46 21.88 9.58
N VAL A 23 14.07 21.78 8.30
CA VAL A 23 13.40 20.62 7.71
C VAL A 23 14.42 19.54 7.35
N VAL A 24 14.34 18.37 7.99
CA VAL A 24 15.24 17.23 7.73
C VAL A 24 14.57 16.23 6.79
N ILE A 25 14.98 16.20 5.53
CA ILE A 25 14.59 15.19 4.52
C ILE A 25 15.70 14.14 4.42
N ARG A 26 15.34 12.86 4.41
CA ARG A 26 16.27 11.74 4.29
C ARG A 26 15.91 10.89 3.08
N SER A 27 16.91 10.59 2.24
CA SER A 27 16.81 9.54 1.22
C SER A 27 17.00 8.19 1.88
N VAL A 28 16.22 7.17 1.49
CA VAL A 28 16.29 5.82 2.09
C VAL A 28 17.20 4.88 1.29
N LYS A 29 17.89 5.36 0.24
CA LYS A 29 18.68 4.45 -0.62
C LYS A 29 20.00 3.94 -0.03
N SER A 30 20.49 4.48 1.08
CA SER A 30 21.67 3.94 1.78
C SER A 30 21.84 4.65 3.11
N ASP A 31 22.43 3.98 4.10
CA ASP A 31 22.70 4.47 5.46
C ASP A 31 23.57 5.72 5.60
N TYR A 32 23.82 6.48 4.54
CA TYR A 32 24.66 7.66 4.56
C TYR A 32 24.05 8.76 3.70
N TRP A 33 24.17 9.99 4.21
CA TRP A 33 23.77 11.29 3.65
C TRP A 33 22.34 11.78 4.02
N ILE A 34 22.28 12.62 5.06
CA ILE A 34 21.27 13.67 5.17
C ILE A 34 21.70 14.76 4.19
N GLN A 35 20.95 14.97 3.12
CA GLN A 35 21.09 16.19 2.31
C GLN A 35 20.11 17.22 2.86
N GLU A 36 20.64 18.30 3.42
CA GLU A 36 19.89 19.49 3.75
C GLU A 36 19.55 20.22 2.44
N TRP A 37 18.26 20.40 2.17
CA TRP A 37 17.79 21.16 1.02
C TRP A 37 17.08 22.42 1.51
N THR A 38 17.50 23.59 1.03
CA THR A 38 16.66 24.79 1.03
C THR A 38 15.67 24.64 -0.11
N ILE A 39 14.48 24.12 0.18
CA ILE A 39 13.51 23.79 -0.87
C ILE A 39 12.79 25.09 -1.28
N GLN A 40 13.07 25.58 -2.49
CA GLN A 40 12.23 26.62 -3.12
C GLN A 40 10.87 26.05 -3.60
N GLU A 41 10.75 24.72 -3.69
CA GLU A 41 9.55 23.99 -4.06
C GLU A 41 8.61 23.74 -2.86
N LYS A 42 7.30 23.71 -3.12
CA LYS A 42 6.31 23.37 -2.09
C LYS A 42 6.30 21.87 -1.86
N LEU A 43 6.24 21.44 -0.60
CA LEU A 43 6.15 20.03 -0.22
C LEU A 43 4.71 19.56 -0.07
N LEU A 44 4.47 18.30 -0.43
CA LEU A 44 3.24 17.59 -0.12
C LEU A 44 3.60 16.29 0.60
N THR A 45 2.93 16.02 1.71
CA THR A 45 3.02 14.76 2.47
C THR A 45 1.64 14.21 2.76
N VAL A 46 1.59 13.03 3.38
CA VAL A 46 0.37 12.36 3.81
C VAL A 46 0.42 12.07 5.30
N ASN A 47 -0.74 12.10 5.95
CA ASN A 47 -0.92 11.66 7.32
C ASN A 47 -1.54 10.26 7.34
N ILE A 48 -0.88 9.32 8.02
CA ILE A 48 -1.36 7.95 8.16
C ILE A 48 -2.30 7.86 9.36
N ILE A 49 -3.57 7.58 9.09
CA ILE A 49 -4.60 7.44 10.12
C ILE A 49 -4.44 6.05 10.80
N PRO A 50 -4.55 5.95 12.14
CA PRO A 50 -4.51 4.67 12.83
C PRO A 50 -5.47 3.64 12.22
N GLY A 51 -4.97 2.44 11.96
CA GLY A 51 -5.72 1.34 11.34
C GLY A 51 -5.71 1.31 9.80
N GLN A 52 -5.07 2.27 9.12
CA GLN A 52 -4.85 2.18 7.68
C GLN A 52 -3.89 1.04 7.31
N ARG A 53 -4.42 0.02 6.63
CA ARG A 53 -3.67 -1.13 6.12
C ARG A 53 -3.05 -0.83 4.74
N LEU A 54 -2.30 -1.79 4.20
CA LEU A 54 -1.53 -1.67 2.96
C LEU A 54 -2.31 -1.06 1.80
N GLY A 55 -3.50 -1.58 1.49
CA GLY A 55 -4.32 -1.06 0.38
C GLY A 55 -4.76 0.40 0.57
N ASN A 56 -5.06 0.81 1.82
CA ASN A 56 -5.45 2.19 2.12
C ASN A 56 -4.27 3.14 1.93
N GLN A 57 -3.09 2.75 2.41
CA GLN A 57 -1.87 3.55 2.25
C GLN A 57 -1.44 3.60 0.78
N LEU A 58 -1.58 2.51 0.03
CA LEU A 58 -1.29 2.46 -1.41
C LEU A 58 -2.11 3.51 -2.17
N PHE A 59 -3.43 3.54 -1.96
CA PHE A 59 -4.29 4.56 -2.57
C PHE A 59 -3.90 5.98 -2.14
N LEU A 60 -3.70 6.20 -0.84
CA LEU A 60 -3.33 7.51 -0.31
C LEU A 60 -2.03 8.05 -0.94
N VAL A 61 -0.99 7.20 -1.06
CA VAL A 61 0.29 7.58 -1.65
C VAL A 61 0.19 7.82 -3.15
N LEU A 62 -0.54 6.97 -3.89
CA LEU A 62 -0.74 7.19 -5.33
C LEU A 62 -1.54 8.46 -5.60
N SER A 63 -2.58 8.72 -4.82
CA SER A 63 -3.36 9.95 -4.90
C SER A 63 -2.50 11.17 -4.57
N ALA A 64 -1.65 11.09 -3.54
CA ALA A 64 -0.70 12.14 -3.21
C ALA A 64 0.31 12.38 -4.35
N LEU A 65 0.83 11.32 -4.98
CA LEU A 65 1.69 11.41 -6.16
C LEU A 65 1.00 12.13 -7.33
N GLY A 66 -0.22 11.73 -7.65
CA GLY A 66 -1.01 12.36 -8.72
C GLY A 66 -1.28 13.84 -8.47
N LEU A 67 -1.66 14.18 -7.23
CA LEU A 67 -1.92 15.57 -6.83
C LEU A 67 -0.63 16.40 -6.77
N ALA A 68 0.47 15.83 -6.28
CA ALA A 68 1.77 16.49 -6.24
C ALA A 68 2.25 16.85 -7.65
N LEU A 69 2.19 15.90 -8.58
CA LEU A 69 2.54 16.13 -9.99
C LEU A 69 1.63 17.19 -10.62
N LYS A 70 0.31 17.12 -10.40
CA LYS A 70 -0.65 18.07 -10.97
C LYS A 70 -0.44 19.50 -10.49
N HIS A 71 -0.13 19.69 -9.21
CA HIS A 71 -0.02 21.01 -8.58
C HIS A 71 1.43 21.46 -8.32
N ARG A 72 2.41 20.76 -8.89
CA ARG A 72 3.84 21.06 -8.79
C ARG A 72 4.34 21.11 -7.35
N PHE A 73 3.94 20.14 -6.54
CA PHE A 73 4.54 19.86 -5.25
C PHE A 73 5.62 18.78 -5.40
N LYS A 74 6.64 18.84 -4.56
CA LYS A 74 7.54 17.72 -4.32
C LYS A 74 6.92 16.81 -3.26
N LEU A 75 6.63 15.57 -3.66
CA LEU A 75 6.09 14.56 -2.75
C LEU A 75 7.20 14.05 -1.81
N VAL A 76 6.89 14.04 -0.52
CA VAL A 76 7.68 13.40 0.53
C VAL A 76 6.76 12.59 1.41
N LEU A 77 7.25 11.51 2.00
CA LEU A 77 6.42 10.56 2.74
C LEU A 77 6.91 10.40 4.18
N PRO A 78 6.02 10.21 5.17
CA PRO A 78 6.44 9.86 6.51
C PRO A 78 7.10 8.47 6.53
N ARG A 79 8.05 8.27 7.45
CA ARG A 79 8.73 6.99 7.66
C ARG A 79 7.77 5.85 8.07
N SER A 80 6.63 6.18 8.65
CA SER A 80 5.63 5.22 9.14
C SER A 80 4.82 4.52 8.03
N ILE A 81 5.04 4.88 6.75
CA ILE A 81 4.38 4.20 5.64
C ILE A 81 4.96 2.81 5.44
N ILE A 82 4.06 1.81 5.50
CA ILE A 82 4.42 0.39 5.35
C ILE A 82 4.73 0.01 3.89
N LEU A 83 4.47 0.92 2.93
CA LEU A 83 4.77 0.67 1.53
C LEU A 83 6.28 0.55 1.27
N TYR A 84 7.15 1.16 2.08
CA TYR A 84 8.60 0.98 1.96
C TYR A 84 9.04 -0.47 2.22
N ASP A 85 8.28 -1.22 3.01
CA ASP A 85 8.54 -2.64 3.29
C ASP A 85 8.13 -3.55 2.12
N CYS A 86 7.31 -3.03 1.19
CA CYS A 86 6.75 -3.79 0.08
C CYS A 86 7.35 -3.39 -1.28
N PHE A 87 7.61 -2.09 -1.46
CA PHE A 87 7.98 -1.49 -2.74
C PHE A 87 9.31 -0.74 -2.62
N ASP A 88 10.10 -0.78 -3.70
CA ASP A 88 11.26 0.09 -3.89
C ASP A 88 10.81 1.51 -4.22
N LEU A 89 10.21 2.17 -3.23
CA LEU A 89 9.68 3.53 -3.37
C LEU A 89 10.82 4.53 -3.50
N ASP A 90 10.99 5.07 -4.71
CA ASP A 90 11.87 6.21 -4.98
C ASP A 90 11.20 7.55 -4.60
N ILE A 91 10.65 7.62 -3.39
CA ILE A 91 10.05 8.83 -2.81
C ILE A 91 10.83 9.18 -1.54
N PRO A 92 11.27 10.44 -1.33
CA PRO A 92 12.04 10.79 -0.14
C PRO A 92 11.21 10.71 1.15
N VAL A 93 11.88 10.36 2.26
CA VAL A 93 11.27 10.35 3.59
C VAL A 93 11.46 11.68 4.29
N ALA A 94 10.40 12.16 4.94
CA ALA A 94 10.41 13.32 5.79
C ALA A 94 10.10 12.95 7.24
N ASN A 95 11.03 13.25 8.16
CA ASN A 95 10.86 12.95 9.59
C ASN A 95 10.25 14.12 10.37
N HIS A 96 10.60 15.35 9.98
CA HIS A 96 10.09 16.59 10.60
C HIS A 96 9.92 17.65 9.52
N ILE A 97 8.67 17.90 9.13
CA ILE A 97 8.31 19.06 8.32
C ILE A 97 7.20 19.80 9.05
N THR A 98 7.39 21.09 9.27
CA THR A 98 6.30 21.98 9.64
C THR A 98 5.36 22.09 8.44
N MET A 99 4.21 21.43 8.55
CA MET A 99 3.18 21.44 7.52
C MET A 99 2.13 22.46 7.91
N GLU A 100 2.05 23.57 7.18
CA GLU A 100 1.21 24.71 7.55
C GLU A 100 -0.26 24.47 7.20
N THR A 101 -0.53 23.62 6.20
CA THR A 101 -1.89 23.32 5.77
C THR A 101 -2.19 21.83 5.85
N VAL A 102 -3.21 21.47 6.61
CA VAL A 102 -3.79 20.11 6.62
C VAL A 102 -5.05 20.11 5.77
N VAL A 103 -5.05 19.34 4.69
CA VAL A 103 -6.25 19.15 3.86
C VAL A 103 -6.84 17.79 4.14
N LYS A 104 -8.08 17.78 4.62
CA LYS A 104 -8.84 16.56 4.90
C LYS A 104 -9.78 16.24 3.74
N GLU A 105 -9.77 15.00 3.30
CA GLU A 105 -10.80 14.49 2.40
C GLU A 105 -12.17 14.53 3.09
N SER A 106 -13.19 15.02 2.38
CA SER A 106 -14.51 15.31 2.97
C SER A 106 -15.61 14.39 2.42
N HIS A 107 -15.64 13.09 2.72
CA HIS A 107 -16.72 12.21 2.21
C HIS A 107 -17.23 11.12 3.18
N ASN A 108 -18.53 10.82 3.03
CA ASN A 108 -19.28 9.77 3.75
C ASN A 108 -19.41 8.46 2.93
N TYR A 109 -18.73 8.34 1.78
CA TYR A 109 -18.89 7.23 0.84
C TYR A 109 -17.54 6.82 0.23
N ASP A 110 -17.37 5.52 0.00
CA ASP A 110 -16.12 4.92 -0.49
C ASP A 110 -15.73 5.39 -1.90
N SER A 111 -14.42 5.58 -2.12
CA SER A 111 -13.80 5.85 -3.43
C SER A 111 -14.27 7.11 -4.19
N LYS A 112 -14.98 8.04 -3.54
CA LYS A 112 -15.44 9.28 -4.15
C LYS A 112 -14.27 10.25 -4.37
N PHE A 113 -14.31 10.95 -5.51
CA PHE A 113 -13.37 12.01 -5.82
C PHE A 113 -13.86 13.36 -5.29
N ASP A 114 -13.06 14.00 -4.43
CA ASP A 114 -13.32 15.32 -3.90
C ASP A 114 -12.85 16.40 -4.86
N HIS A 115 -13.79 16.98 -5.60
CA HIS A 115 -13.52 18.08 -6.51
C HIS A 115 -13.02 19.36 -5.80
N LYS A 116 -13.28 19.52 -4.49
CA LYS A 116 -12.82 20.68 -3.73
C LYS A 116 -11.32 20.60 -3.46
N LEU A 117 -10.77 19.39 -3.32
CA LEU A 117 -9.36 19.17 -3.05
C LEU A 117 -8.47 19.82 -4.13
N ASP A 118 -8.85 19.64 -5.39
CA ASP A 118 -8.14 20.23 -6.54
C ASP A 118 -8.08 21.77 -6.45
N LYS A 119 -9.22 22.38 -6.11
CA LYS A 119 -9.34 23.84 -5.98
C LYS A 119 -8.51 24.35 -4.80
N ILE A 120 -8.49 23.63 -3.68
CA ILE A 120 -7.68 23.98 -2.51
C ILE A 120 -6.19 23.94 -2.88
N LEU A 121 -5.71 22.82 -3.44
CA LEU A 121 -4.30 22.64 -3.77
C LEU A 121 -3.79 23.61 -4.85
N SER A 122 -4.66 24.05 -5.76
CA SER A 122 -4.31 25.09 -6.76
C SER A 122 -4.02 26.46 -6.15
N ARG A 123 -4.49 26.74 -4.93
CA ARG A 123 -4.39 28.04 -4.25
C ARG A 123 -3.37 28.07 -3.12
N VAL A 124 -3.08 26.92 -2.53
CA VAL A 124 -2.15 26.82 -1.41
C VAL A 124 -0.72 27.12 -1.86
N LYS A 125 -0.06 27.98 -1.09
CA LYS A 125 1.32 28.44 -1.32
C LYS A 125 2.33 27.87 -0.32
N THR A 126 1.86 27.14 0.69
CA THR A 126 2.66 26.54 1.76
C THR A 126 2.80 25.03 1.55
N ASN A 127 3.50 24.36 2.46
CA ASN A 127 3.55 22.90 2.49
C ASN A 127 2.20 22.32 2.92
N VAL A 128 1.89 21.11 2.45
CA VAL A 128 0.59 20.47 2.63
C VAL A 128 0.71 19.07 3.18
N THR A 129 -0.08 18.76 4.21
CA THR A 129 -0.38 17.39 4.64
C THR A 129 -1.77 17.00 4.16
N LEU A 130 -1.85 15.95 3.33
CA LEU A 130 -3.11 15.30 2.99
C LEU A 130 -3.50 14.32 4.09
N THR A 131 -4.76 14.36 4.52
CA THR A 131 -5.31 13.42 5.50
C THR A 131 -6.62 12.83 4.97
N GLY A 132 -6.73 11.51 4.98
CA GLY A 132 -7.91 10.80 4.47
C GLY A 132 -7.52 9.45 3.89
N TYR A 133 -8.42 8.85 3.11
CA TYR A 133 -8.16 7.60 2.40
C TYR A 133 -7.78 7.85 0.94
N LEU A 134 -8.42 8.83 0.29
CA LEU A 134 -8.18 9.24 -1.09
C LEU A 134 -8.19 8.05 -2.06
N GLN A 135 -9.21 7.21 -1.98
CA GLN A 135 -9.30 5.93 -2.72
C GLN A 135 -9.85 6.06 -4.14
N SER A 136 -10.05 7.28 -4.65
CA SER A 136 -10.49 7.46 -6.03
C SER A 136 -9.32 7.42 -7.01
N TRP A 137 -9.38 6.53 -7.99
CA TRP A 137 -8.39 6.45 -9.09
C TRP A 137 -8.23 7.79 -9.85
N ARG A 138 -9.26 8.65 -9.80
CA ARG A 138 -9.28 9.97 -10.44
C ARG A 138 -8.20 10.93 -9.90
N TYR A 139 -7.68 10.72 -8.69
CA TYR A 139 -6.60 11.54 -8.14
C TYR A 139 -5.25 11.29 -8.84
N PHE A 140 -5.03 10.09 -9.38
CA PHE A 140 -3.77 9.71 -10.02
C PHE A 140 -3.94 9.26 -11.48
N GLN A 141 -5.11 9.48 -12.08
CA GLN A 141 -5.38 9.15 -13.48
C GLN A 141 -4.43 9.82 -14.48
N ASN A 142 -3.88 10.99 -14.12
CA ASN A 142 -2.96 11.75 -14.96
C ASN A 142 -1.49 11.34 -14.77
N VAL A 143 -1.20 10.42 -13.85
CA VAL A 143 0.16 9.91 -13.65
C VAL A 143 0.48 8.95 -14.81
N PRO A 144 1.60 9.16 -15.54
CA PRO A 144 1.99 8.24 -16.61
C PRO A 144 2.10 6.81 -16.09
N ARG A 145 1.61 5.84 -16.88
CA ARG A 145 1.64 4.41 -16.49
C ARG A 145 3.05 3.92 -16.17
N VAL A 146 4.06 4.43 -16.88
CA VAL A 146 5.47 4.08 -16.62
C VAL A 146 5.91 4.57 -15.23
N THR A 147 5.52 5.78 -14.84
CA THR A 147 5.80 6.33 -13.50
C THR A 147 5.14 5.47 -12.44
N LEU A 148 3.85 5.13 -12.60
CA LEU A 148 3.15 4.25 -11.65
C LEU A 148 3.83 2.87 -11.52
N LYS A 149 4.23 2.27 -12.64
CA LYS A 149 4.93 0.98 -12.64
C LYS A 149 6.27 1.06 -11.90
N ASN A 150 7.05 2.10 -12.17
CA ASN A 150 8.35 2.28 -11.53
C ASN A 150 8.19 2.53 -10.03
N THR A 151 7.23 3.37 -9.63
CA THR A 151 6.93 3.63 -8.21
C THR A 151 6.45 2.36 -7.49
N LEU A 152 5.69 1.50 -8.16
CA LEU A 152 5.14 0.27 -7.57
C LEU A 152 5.98 -0.97 -7.88
N THR A 153 7.29 -0.80 -8.02
CA THR A 153 8.22 -1.92 -8.13
C THR A 153 8.34 -2.59 -6.77
N PHE A 154 8.09 -3.90 -6.70
CA PHE A 154 8.27 -4.65 -5.44
C PHE A 154 9.74 -4.75 -5.06
N GLN A 155 10.01 -4.80 -3.75
CA GLN A 155 11.33 -5.16 -3.25
C GLN A 155 11.70 -6.60 -3.65
N ASN A 156 13.00 -6.86 -3.83
CA ASN A 156 13.47 -8.18 -4.26
C ASN A 156 13.08 -9.30 -3.29
N ASP A 157 13.13 -9.06 -1.98
CA ASP A 157 12.76 -10.04 -0.95
C ASP A 157 11.27 -10.42 -1.03
N VAL A 158 10.40 -9.47 -1.35
CA VAL A 158 8.96 -9.72 -1.61
C VAL A 158 8.79 -10.60 -2.83
N LEU A 159 9.53 -10.32 -3.91
CA LEU A 159 9.49 -11.12 -5.14
C LEU A 159 10.00 -12.55 -4.91
N GLU A 160 11.08 -12.71 -4.17
CA GLU A 160 11.65 -14.02 -3.82
C GLU A 160 10.68 -14.85 -2.98
N ARG A 161 10.09 -14.26 -1.93
CA ARG A 161 9.04 -14.94 -1.14
C ARG A 161 7.85 -15.34 -2.00
N ALA A 162 7.39 -14.46 -2.88
CA ALA A 162 6.27 -14.74 -3.77
C ALA A 162 6.58 -15.90 -4.74
N GLN A 163 7.80 -15.98 -5.26
CA GLN A 163 8.23 -17.07 -6.14
C GLN A 163 8.23 -18.44 -5.42
N VAL A 164 8.62 -18.46 -4.15
CA VAL A 164 8.58 -19.68 -3.32
C VAL A 164 7.13 -20.11 -3.03
N LEU A 165 6.26 -19.15 -2.69
CA LEU A 165 4.87 -19.42 -2.33
C LEU A 165 3.99 -19.77 -3.54
N ILE A 166 4.31 -19.26 -4.72
CA ILE A 166 3.53 -19.43 -5.95
C ILE A 166 4.44 -20.01 -7.03
N PRO A 167 4.79 -21.31 -6.95
CA PRO A 167 5.71 -21.93 -7.88
C PRO A 167 5.18 -21.84 -9.32
N THR A 168 6.10 -21.52 -10.24
CA THR A 168 5.79 -21.32 -11.64
C THR A 168 5.94 -22.61 -12.45
N HIS A 169 4.83 -23.30 -12.70
CA HIS A 169 4.75 -24.39 -13.69
C HIS A 169 4.41 -23.86 -15.09
N SER A 170 5.12 -24.34 -16.11
CA SER A 170 4.84 -24.03 -17.52
C SER A 170 3.51 -24.64 -17.95
N GLY A 171 2.71 -23.91 -18.74
CA GLY A 171 1.46 -24.43 -19.31
C GLY A 171 0.27 -24.50 -18.33
N THR A 172 0.40 -23.97 -17.11
CA THR A 172 -0.70 -23.83 -16.14
C THR A 172 -1.21 -22.39 -16.11
N LEU A 173 -2.51 -22.19 -16.37
CA LEU A 173 -3.19 -20.93 -16.11
C LEU A 173 -3.38 -20.74 -14.61
N ARG A 174 -2.96 -19.60 -14.07
CA ARG A 174 -3.17 -19.24 -12.65
C ARG A 174 -4.34 -18.28 -12.51
N VAL A 175 -5.25 -18.57 -11.60
CA VAL A 175 -6.41 -17.74 -11.28
C VAL A 175 -6.33 -17.35 -9.81
N GLY A 176 -6.11 -16.07 -9.53
CA GLY A 176 -6.14 -15.54 -8.17
C GLY A 176 -7.58 -15.38 -7.67
N ILE A 177 -7.85 -15.88 -6.45
CA ILE A 177 -9.12 -15.72 -5.75
C ILE A 177 -8.83 -14.94 -4.47
N HIS A 178 -9.44 -13.76 -4.33
CA HIS A 178 -9.39 -13.00 -3.09
C HIS A 178 -10.69 -13.21 -2.30
N VAL A 179 -10.57 -13.72 -1.07
CA VAL A 179 -11.69 -13.98 -0.16
C VAL A 179 -11.54 -13.05 1.04
N ARG A 180 -12.25 -11.92 1.03
CA ARG A 180 -12.29 -10.96 2.14
C ARG A 180 -13.57 -11.15 2.94
N ARG A 181 -13.46 -11.57 4.21
CA ARG A 181 -14.62 -11.91 5.05
C ARG A 181 -14.54 -11.40 6.48
N TRP A 182 -13.37 -11.52 7.11
CA TRP A 182 -13.23 -11.53 8.56
C TRP A 182 -13.82 -10.32 9.28
N ASP A 183 -13.55 -9.11 8.78
CA ASP A 183 -14.09 -7.89 9.39
C ASP A 183 -15.54 -7.63 9.00
N ILE A 184 -15.94 -7.94 7.77
CA ILE A 184 -17.31 -7.79 7.27
C ILE A 184 -18.27 -8.67 8.08
N SER A 185 -17.88 -9.90 8.40
CA SER A 185 -18.70 -10.84 9.19
C SER A 185 -18.81 -10.45 10.67
N ARG A 186 -17.80 -9.77 11.22
CA ARG A 186 -17.72 -9.41 12.65
C ARG A 186 -18.18 -7.99 12.96
N LYS A 187 -18.28 -7.11 11.95
CA LYS A 187 -18.68 -5.71 12.11
C LYS A 187 -19.89 -5.41 11.22
N PRO A 188 -21.12 -5.68 11.70
CA PRO A 188 -22.33 -5.48 10.91
C PRO A 188 -22.48 -4.06 10.34
N HIS A 189 -21.94 -3.05 11.01
CA HIS A 189 -21.95 -1.67 10.50
C HIS A 189 -21.17 -1.49 9.19
N LEU A 190 -20.21 -2.36 8.85
CA LEU A 190 -19.53 -2.32 7.55
C LEU A 190 -20.51 -2.60 6.40
N VAL A 191 -21.55 -3.40 6.61
CA VAL A 191 -22.60 -3.60 5.61
C VAL A 191 -23.30 -2.29 5.27
N ASN A 192 -23.46 -1.38 6.24
CA ASN A 192 -24.05 -0.05 6.01
C ASN A 192 -23.19 0.85 5.10
N PHE A 193 -21.89 0.56 4.99
CA PHE A 193 -20.98 1.22 4.06
C PHE A 193 -20.89 0.50 2.70
N GLY A 194 -21.69 -0.54 2.47
CA GLY A 194 -21.74 -1.29 1.22
C GLY A 194 -20.78 -2.48 1.13
N TYR A 195 -20.05 -2.80 2.21
CA TYR A 195 -19.20 -3.98 2.24
C TYR A 195 -20.05 -5.25 2.19
N THR A 196 -19.79 -6.10 1.20
CA THR A 196 -20.46 -7.39 1.04
C THR A 196 -19.44 -8.48 0.81
N THR A 197 -19.83 -9.70 1.15
CA THR A 197 -19.01 -10.88 0.94
C THR A 197 -19.68 -11.76 -0.10
N PRO A 198 -19.00 -12.11 -1.21
CA PRO A 198 -19.57 -13.03 -2.19
C PRO A 198 -19.94 -14.36 -1.56
N SER A 199 -21.05 -14.96 -2.02
CA SER A 199 -21.47 -16.28 -1.57
C SER A 199 -20.51 -17.37 -2.05
N VAL A 200 -20.47 -18.51 -1.36
CA VAL A 200 -19.68 -19.66 -1.81
C VAL A 200 -20.03 -20.08 -3.25
N GLY A 201 -21.31 -19.98 -3.63
CA GLY A 201 -21.77 -20.28 -4.98
C GLY A 201 -21.24 -19.32 -6.06
N TYR A 202 -20.93 -18.06 -5.72
CA TYR A 202 -20.25 -17.15 -6.64
C TYR A 202 -18.85 -17.69 -6.97
N PHE A 203 -18.08 -18.06 -5.94
CA PHE A 203 -16.74 -18.62 -6.14
C PHE A 203 -16.79 -19.93 -6.93
N HIS A 204 -17.70 -20.85 -6.58
CA HIS A 204 -17.84 -22.13 -7.32
C HIS A 204 -18.15 -21.91 -8.80
N ARG A 205 -19.09 -21.02 -9.14
CA ARG A 205 -19.38 -20.69 -10.56
C ARG A 205 -18.18 -20.06 -11.27
N ALA A 206 -17.47 -19.15 -10.63
CA ALA A 206 -16.27 -18.54 -11.20
C ALA A 206 -15.17 -19.58 -11.46
N MET A 207 -14.94 -20.47 -10.50
CA MET A 207 -13.95 -21.54 -10.64
C MET A 207 -14.34 -22.53 -11.74
N GLN A 208 -15.62 -22.92 -11.82
CA GLN A 208 -16.13 -23.78 -12.89
C GLN A 208 -15.92 -23.16 -14.27
N TYR A 209 -16.24 -21.88 -14.43
CA TYR A 209 -16.01 -21.15 -15.69
C TYR A 209 -14.57 -21.28 -16.20
N PHE A 210 -13.57 -21.11 -15.32
CA PHE A 210 -12.17 -21.26 -15.72
C PHE A 210 -11.78 -22.72 -16.01
N LYS A 211 -12.30 -23.68 -15.24
CA LYS A 211 -12.06 -25.12 -15.47
C LYS A 211 -12.63 -25.61 -16.80
N GLU A 212 -13.80 -25.11 -17.21
CA GLU A 212 -14.42 -25.47 -18.49
C GLU A 212 -13.69 -24.84 -19.68
N LYS A 213 -13.12 -23.65 -19.49
CA LYS A 213 -12.46 -22.88 -20.55
C LYS A 213 -11.00 -23.29 -20.79
N TYR A 214 -10.31 -23.81 -19.78
CA TYR A 214 -8.88 -24.08 -19.85
C TYR A 214 -8.55 -25.45 -19.26
N THR A 215 -7.66 -26.19 -19.94
CA THR A 215 -7.33 -27.58 -19.60
C THR A 215 -6.44 -27.74 -18.37
N ASN A 216 -5.68 -26.71 -17.99
CA ASN A 216 -4.74 -26.75 -16.87
C ASN A 216 -4.83 -25.46 -16.06
N VAL A 217 -5.63 -25.47 -14.99
CA VAL A 217 -5.90 -24.31 -14.13
C VAL A 217 -5.47 -24.57 -12.69
N SER A 218 -4.72 -23.64 -12.12
CA SER A 218 -4.40 -23.58 -10.70
C SER A 218 -5.06 -22.34 -10.08
N PHE A 219 -5.71 -22.51 -8.93
CA PHE A 219 -6.34 -21.43 -8.18
C PHE A 219 -5.46 -21.04 -7.01
N ILE A 220 -5.17 -19.75 -6.87
CA ILE A 220 -4.37 -19.21 -5.77
C ILE A 220 -5.32 -18.42 -4.88
N VAL A 221 -5.56 -18.91 -3.67
CA VAL A 221 -6.49 -18.27 -2.73
C VAL A 221 -5.73 -17.39 -1.74
N SER A 222 -6.08 -16.11 -1.70
CA SER A 222 -5.66 -15.15 -0.67
C SER A 222 -6.87 -14.78 0.18
N THR A 223 -6.81 -15.05 1.49
CA THR A 223 -7.96 -14.92 2.40
C THR A 223 -7.56 -14.40 3.76
N ASP A 224 -8.47 -13.67 4.41
CA ASP A 224 -8.39 -13.33 5.84
C ASP A 224 -9.21 -14.27 6.74
N ASP A 225 -9.85 -15.29 6.13
CA ASP A 225 -10.64 -16.31 6.80
C ASP A 225 -10.31 -17.69 6.20
N PRO A 226 -9.19 -18.31 6.61
CA PRO A 226 -8.73 -19.56 6.02
C PRO A 226 -9.58 -20.76 6.43
N GLU A 227 -10.23 -20.72 7.59
CA GLU A 227 -11.12 -21.80 8.03
C GLU A 227 -12.35 -21.87 7.13
N TRP A 228 -12.99 -20.72 6.86
CA TRP A 228 -14.11 -20.68 5.91
C TRP A 228 -13.72 -21.17 4.51
N VAL A 229 -12.52 -20.83 4.04
CA VAL A 229 -12.03 -21.34 2.76
C VAL A 229 -11.91 -22.87 2.78
N LYS A 230 -11.34 -23.46 3.84
CA LYS A 230 -11.20 -24.92 3.95
C LYS A 230 -12.56 -25.63 4.02
N THR A 231 -13.48 -25.13 4.84
CA THR A 231 -14.75 -25.80 5.14
C THR A 231 -15.84 -25.54 4.10
N GLU A 232 -15.89 -24.36 3.51
CA GLU A 232 -16.97 -23.97 2.59
C GLU A 232 -16.51 -23.96 1.13
N LEU A 233 -15.36 -23.35 0.84
CA LEU A 233 -14.90 -23.18 -0.54
C LEU A 233 -14.27 -24.46 -1.10
N LEU A 234 -13.39 -25.09 -0.33
CA LEU A 234 -12.55 -26.21 -0.77
C LEU A 234 -13.09 -27.60 -0.44
N SER A 235 -13.99 -27.72 0.54
CA SER A 235 -14.59 -29.00 0.95
C SER A 235 -15.28 -29.76 -0.20
N ARG A 236 -15.57 -29.08 -1.32
CA ARG A 236 -16.20 -29.64 -2.51
C ARG A 236 -15.29 -29.73 -3.74
N GLN A 237 -13.99 -29.39 -3.64
CA GLN A 237 -13.09 -29.36 -4.79
C GLN A 237 -11.66 -29.81 -4.45
N ASN A 238 -11.10 -30.73 -5.25
CA ASN A 238 -9.66 -31.03 -5.28
C ASN A 238 -8.90 -29.82 -5.83
N ILE A 239 -8.40 -28.93 -4.96
CA ILE A 239 -7.61 -27.75 -5.36
C ILE A 239 -6.27 -27.80 -4.64
N GLY A 240 -5.20 -27.67 -5.42
CA GLY A 240 -3.84 -27.56 -4.94
C GLY A 240 -3.55 -26.17 -4.38
N HIS A 241 -2.99 -26.18 -3.17
CA HIS A 241 -2.36 -25.07 -2.44
C HIS A 241 -3.27 -23.94 -1.94
N VAL A 242 -3.31 -23.78 -0.61
CA VAL A 242 -3.93 -22.66 0.10
C VAL A 242 -2.82 -21.93 0.83
N SER A 243 -2.51 -20.69 0.42
CA SER A 243 -1.60 -19.83 1.18
C SER A 243 -2.43 -19.02 2.19
N CYS A 244 -2.29 -19.34 3.46
CA CYS A 244 -2.92 -18.62 4.57
C CYS A 244 -1.84 -17.83 5.31
N GLU A 245 -1.89 -16.51 5.32
CA GLU A 245 -1.10 -15.72 6.28
C GLU A 245 -2.02 -14.75 7.03
N HIS A 246 -1.99 -14.88 8.36
CA HIS A 246 -2.43 -13.84 9.27
C HIS A 246 -1.18 -13.03 9.63
N ASN A 247 -1.22 -11.73 9.34
CA ASN A 247 -0.36 -10.74 10.01
C ASN A 247 -1.14 -10.12 11.17
#